data_AF-A0A5C3PYH4-F1
#
_entry.id   AF-A0A5C3PYH4-F1
#
_cell.length_a   1.000
_cell.length_b   1.000
_cell.length_c   1.000
_cell.angle_alpha   90.00
_cell.angle_beta   90.00
_cell.angle_gamma   90.00
#
_symmetry.space_group_name_H-M   'P 1'
#
loop_
_entity.id
_entity.type
_entity.pdbx_description
1 polymer ?
#
loop_
_entity_poly.entity_id
_entity_poly.type
_entity_poly.pdbx_seq_one_letter_code
_entity_poly.pdbx_strand_id
1 'polypeptide(L)'
;MPSVCLQTLCLLPPPKSSSKSSMESVPVEVPAFDLEPFPCLPTELITRILDIAARSSHDTANSVSLVSTWARKIALPHLFMTVIYRSKPAYSAGMSSGAKDSPHARKSQSYSWGPLVHNLWTESTGIVNAPIEGELLQACRNVENLALVSASLRSLAPAVQLQTVARRQEMVGGHADGDPFLARLRSMTLITHTTRYEWHFLVGVRLQDGSQLLHNVTHLRLLDMTVSSFSPHNLLPNLTHLALPYLDLGNDFKQESLRLPPGILEHRSLRMIVLTVAEGKWLTNPWYQIARYPGKDVTSPKATFRTLAQWARKKDDRLYVVLSPRLGVDPCKEWMDAAHGGPSLWEVAAQARAEHSHGSGLPETYPKGMRL
;
A
#
# COMPACT_ATOMS: atom_id res chain seq x y z
N MET A 1 -18.51 -19.41 3.00
CA MET A 1 -17.10 -19.56 3.41
C MET A 1 -16.23 -18.63 2.57
N PRO A 2 -15.58 -17.62 3.16
CA PRO A 2 -14.70 -16.73 2.41
C PRO A 2 -13.41 -17.46 2.06
N SER A 3 -13.07 -17.51 0.78
CA SER A 3 -11.73 -17.84 0.31
C SER A 3 -10.84 -16.66 0.66
N VAL A 4 -10.23 -16.73 1.84
CA VAL A 4 -9.09 -15.91 2.21
C VAL A 4 -7.95 -16.43 1.35
N CYS A 5 -7.42 -15.60 0.44
CA CYS A 5 -6.11 -15.87 -0.18
C CYS A 5 -5.01 -15.48 0.82
N LEU A 6 -5.10 -16.07 2.02
CA LEU A 6 -3.92 -16.49 2.74
C LEU A 6 -3.58 -17.79 2.03
N GLN A 7 -2.37 -17.95 1.51
CA GLN A 7 -1.83 -19.30 1.42
C GLN A 7 -1.95 -19.88 2.82
N THR A 8 -2.97 -20.71 3.00
CA THR A 8 -3.21 -21.46 4.22
C THR A 8 -1.95 -22.29 4.40
N LEU A 9 -1.08 -21.87 5.33
CA LEU A 9 -0.18 -22.79 6.01
C LEU A 9 -1.10 -23.75 6.75
N CYS A 10 -1.59 -24.76 6.03
CA CYS A 10 -2.27 -25.90 6.59
C CYS A 10 -1.29 -26.51 7.58
N LEU A 11 -1.58 -26.33 8.87
CA LEU A 11 -1.08 -27.20 9.93
C LEU A 11 -1.47 -28.63 9.53
N LEU A 12 -0.51 -29.39 9.01
CA LEU A 12 -0.69 -30.84 8.88
C LEU A 12 -0.83 -31.41 10.30
N PRO A 13 -1.92 -32.13 10.61
CA PRO A 13 -1.97 -32.92 11.83
C PRO A 13 -0.98 -34.09 11.71
N PRO A 14 -0.42 -34.59 12.82
CA PRO A 14 0.47 -35.75 12.77
C PRO A 14 -0.32 -36.96 12.22
N PRO A 15 0.29 -37.80 11.37
CA PRO A 15 -0.39 -38.96 10.83
C PRO A 15 -0.71 -39.95 11.95
N LYS A 16 -1.99 -40.31 12.05
CA LYS A 16 -2.47 -41.42 12.88
C LYS A 16 -1.95 -42.72 12.30
N SER A 17 -1.39 -43.55 13.17
CA SER A 17 -0.97 -44.93 12.91
C SER A 17 -2.15 -45.85 12.53
N SER A 18 -1.85 -46.88 11.73
CA SER A 18 -2.69 -48.06 11.35
C SER A 18 -3.54 -47.86 10.08
N SER A 19 -3.56 -48.71 9.05
CA SER A 19 -3.19 -50.15 8.92
C SER A 19 -3.09 -50.56 7.43
N LYS A 20 -2.08 -51.40 7.12
CA LYS A 20 -1.93 -52.38 6.02
C LYS A 20 -2.77 -52.22 4.73
N SER A 21 -2.08 -51.93 3.62
CA SER A 21 -2.40 -52.49 2.30
C SER A 21 -1.10 -52.83 1.58
N SER A 22 -0.93 -54.11 1.26
CA SER A 22 0.22 -54.69 0.60
C SER A 22 0.10 -54.52 -0.91
N MET A 23 0.90 -53.63 -1.49
CA MET A 23 1.33 -53.71 -2.88
C MET A 23 2.85 -53.57 -2.90
N GLU A 24 3.52 -54.59 -3.42
CA GLU A 24 4.95 -54.58 -3.72
C GLU A 24 5.26 -53.44 -4.70
N SER A 25 5.77 -52.34 -4.17
CA SER A 25 6.47 -51.32 -4.94
C SER A 25 7.96 -51.65 -4.93
N VAL A 26 8.51 -51.90 -6.11
CA VAL A 26 9.95 -52.01 -6.37
C VAL A 26 10.66 -50.81 -5.71
N PRO A 27 11.70 -51.03 -4.87
CA PRO A 27 12.42 -49.92 -4.26
C PRO A 27 13.19 -49.19 -5.38
N VAL A 28 12.73 -47.99 -5.71
CA VAL A 28 13.59 -47.02 -6.39
C VAL A 28 14.64 -46.63 -5.37
N GLU A 29 15.85 -47.19 -5.51
CA GLU A 29 17.03 -46.75 -4.79
C GLU A 29 17.27 -45.28 -5.11
N VAL A 30 16.83 -44.41 -4.21
CA VAL A 30 17.26 -43.02 -4.19
C VAL A 30 18.73 -43.08 -3.76
N PRO A 31 19.69 -42.63 -4.59
CA PRO A 31 21.08 -42.61 -4.18
C PRO A 31 21.20 -41.83 -2.87
N ALA A 32 21.83 -42.44 -1.87
CA ALA A 32 22.15 -41.80 -0.61
C ALA A 32 23.12 -40.66 -0.94
N PHE A 33 22.60 -39.44 -1.03
CA PHE A 33 23.45 -38.26 -0.99
C PHE A 33 24.02 -38.21 0.42
N ASP A 34 25.34 -38.42 0.54
CA ASP A 34 26.10 -38.10 1.75
C ASP A 34 26.02 -36.58 1.96
N LEU A 35 24.94 -36.15 2.61
CA LEU A 35 24.78 -34.78 3.05
C LEU A 35 25.72 -34.59 4.24
N GLU A 36 26.90 -34.01 3.97
CA GLU A 36 27.78 -33.56 5.04
C GLU A 36 26.98 -32.64 5.99
N PRO A 37 27.10 -32.86 7.32
CA PRO A 37 26.42 -32.01 8.28
C PRO A 37 26.92 -30.57 8.12
N PHE A 38 25.98 -29.63 8.22
CA PHE A 38 26.30 -28.21 8.14
C PHE A 38 27.40 -27.87 9.16
N PRO A 39 28.46 -27.13 8.76
CA PRO A 39 29.60 -26.86 9.64
C PRO A 39 29.15 -26.17 10.93
N CYS A 40 29.85 -26.46 12.02
CA CYS A 40 29.58 -25.85 13.33
C CYS A 40 29.90 -24.34 13.29
N LEU A 41 28.92 -23.53 12.89
CA LEU A 41 28.98 -22.07 12.94
C LEU A 41 28.43 -21.56 14.28
N PRO A 42 29.03 -20.51 14.87
CA PRO A 42 28.42 -19.76 15.97
C PRO A 42 26.99 -19.33 15.63
N THR A 43 26.09 -19.44 16.60
CA THR A 43 24.65 -19.15 16.41
C THR A 43 24.42 -17.71 15.98
N GLU A 44 25.28 -16.78 16.38
CA GLU A 44 25.25 -15.37 15.99
C GLU A 44 25.45 -15.21 14.48
N LEU A 45 26.36 -15.99 13.89
CA LEU A 45 26.61 -15.96 12.44
C LEU A 45 25.42 -16.55 11.68
N ILE A 46 24.87 -17.68 12.15
CA ILE A 46 23.66 -18.27 11.57
C ILE A 46 22.50 -17.27 11.64
N THR A 47 22.32 -16.58 12.77
CA THR A 47 21.28 -15.56 12.95
C THR A 47 21.42 -14.45 11.93
N ARG A 48 22.64 -13.90 11.76
CA ARG A 48 22.91 -12.84 10.79
C ARG A 48 22.71 -13.29 9.34
N ILE A 49 23.16 -14.51 9.01
CA ILE A 49 22.99 -15.08 7.66
C ILE A 49 21.49 -15.22 7.35
N LEU A 50 20.72 -15.80 8.28
CA LEU A 50 19.28 -15.98 8.09
C LEU A 50 18.52 -14.66 8.06
N ASP A 51 18.92 -13.67 8.87
CA ASP A 51 18.30 -12.33 8.83
C ASP A 51 18.56 -11.61 7.50
N ILE A 52 19.79 -11.64 7.01
CA ILE A 52 20.15 -11.08 5.69
C ILE A 52 19.42 -11.81 4.57
N ALA A 53 19.36 -13.15 4.63
CA ALA A 53 18.66 -13.97 3.65
C ALA A 53 17.16 -13.66 3.65
N ALA A 54 16.51 -13.62 4.82
CA ALA A 54 15.10 -13.29 4.94
C ALA A 54 14.78 -11.87 4.44
N ARG A 55 15.70 -10.90 4.64
CA ARG A 55 15.52 -9.54 4.15
C ARG A 55 15.64 -9.42 2.62
N SER A 56 16.33 -10.34 1.97
CA SER A 56 16.64 -10.23 0.54
C SER A 56 15.41 -10.40 -0.36
N SER A 57 14.46 -11.26 0.02
CA SER A 57 13.19 -11.41 -0.68
C SER A 57 12.15 -12.07 0.21
N HIS A 58 10.87 -11.80 -0.08
CA HIS A 58 9.76 -12.43 0.61
C HIS A 58 9.78 -13.97 0.47
N ASP A 59 10.16 -14.50 -0.70
CA ASP A 59 10.25 -15.95 -0.94
C ASP A 59 11.37 -16.61 -0.12
N THR A 60 12.50 -15.91 0.04
CA THR A 60 13.59 -16.37 0.91
C THR A 60 13.17 -16.33 2.38
N ALA A 61 12.49 -15.26 2.83
CA ALA A 61 11.95 -15.20 4.18
C ALA A 61 10.98 -16.37 4.46
N ASN A 62 10.12 -16.68 3.49
CA ASN A 62 9.19 -17.80 3.60
C ASN A 62 9.94 -19.12 3.74
N SER A 63 10.94 -19.35 2.89
CA SER A 63 11.78 -20.55 2.92
C SER A 63 12.51 -20.70 4.26
N VAL A 64 13.11 -19.63 4.78
CA VAL A 64 13.76 -19.61 6.10
C VAL A 64 12.77 -19.94 7.22
N SER A 65 11.52 -19.48 7.12
CA SER A 65 10.49 -19.70 8.13
C SER A 65 10.04 -21.16 8.29
N LEU A 66 10.33 -21.99 7.28
CA LEU A 66 9.99 -23.41 7.24
C LEU A 66 11.11 -24.31 7.78
N VAL A 67 12.33 -23.79 7.95
CA VAL A 67 13.50 -24.57 8.40
C VAL A 67 13.34 -25.03 9.85
N SER A 68 12.99 -24.11 10.76
CA SER A 68 12.81 -24.42 12.19
C SER A 68 11.97 -23.35 12.89
N THR A 69 11.50 -23.64 14.11
CA THR A 69 10.76 -22.67 14.93
C THR A 69 11.60 -21.46 15.32
N TRP A 70 12.91 -21.63 15.47
CA TRP A 70 13.84 -20.54 15.75
C TRP A 70 14.11 -19.69 14.51
N ALA A 71 14.38 -20.31 13.35
CA ALA A 71 14.53 -19.60 12.08
C ALA A 71 13.27 -18.83 11.69
N ARG A 72 12.09 -19.40 12.00
CA ARG A 72 10.80 -18.72 11.85
C ARG A 72 10.76 -17.38 12.59
N LYS A 73 11.21 -17.31 13.84
CA LYS A 73 11.22 -16.04 14.60
C LYS A 73 12.03 -14.94 13.92
N ILE A 74 13.10 -15.30 13.21
CA ILE A 74 13.93 -14.37 12.43
C ILE A 74 13.21 -13.93 11.15
N ALA A 75 12.53 -14.86 10.46
CA ALA A 75 11.86 -14.57 9.19
C ALA A 75 10.53 -13.83 9.33
N LEU A 76 9.79 -14.03 10.43
CA LEU A 76 8.44 -13.48 10.60
C LEU A 76 8.35 -11.95 10.43
N PRO A 77 9.25 -11.13 10.99
CA PRO A 77 9.25 -9.69 10.77
C PRO A 77 9.33 -9.31 9.28
N HIS A 78 10.14 -10.03 8.50
CA HIS A 78 10.31 -9.76 7.06
C HIS A 78 9.11 -10.25 6.23
N LEU A 79 8.46 -11.34 6.66
CA LEU A 79 7.25 -11.86 6.00
C LEU A 79 6.02 -10.97 6.21
N PHE A 80 5.86 -10.44 7.43
CA PHE A 80 4.68 -9.65 7.80
C PHE A 80 4.92 -8.15 7.79
N MET A 81 6.11 -7.69 7.40
CA MET A 81 6.45 -6.27 7.22
C MET A 81 5.40 -5.53 6.38
N THR A 82 4.95 -6.17 5.30
CA THR A 82 3.98 -5.63 4.34
C THR A 82 2.79 -6.56 4.20
N VAL A 83 1.58 -6.05 4.45
CA VAL A 83 0.33 -6.82 4.37
C VAL A 83 -0.62 -6.17 3.38
N ILE A 84 -1.09 -6.98 2.42
CA ILE A 84 -2.14 -6.61 1.47
C ILE A 84 -3.43 -7.32 1.87
N TYR A 85 -4.40 -6.57 2.36
CA TYR A 85 -5.72 -7.06 2.73
C TYR A 85 -6.75 -6.67 1.66
N ARG A 86 -7.25 -7.65 0.92
CA ARG A 86 -8.32 -7.48 -0.07
C ARG A 86 -9.58 -8.16 0.43
N SER A 87 -10.56 -7.38 0.88
CA SER A 87 -11.86 -7.91 1.24
C SER A 87 -12.76 -7.93 0.01
N LYS A 88 -13.07 -9.13 -0.47
CA LYS A 88 -14.11 -9.31 -1.48
C LYS A 88 -15.48 -9.08 -0.81
N PRO A 89 -16.41 -8.37 -1.45
CA PRO A 89 -17.78 -8.29 -0.95
C PRO A 89 -18.33 -9.71 -0.85
N ALA A 90 -19.00 -10.06 0.24
CA ALA A 90 -19.60 -11.38 0.43
C ALA A 90 -20.76 -11.72 -0.54
N TYR A 91 -21.01 -10.88 -1.56
CA TYR A 91 -22.14 -11.01 -2.48
C TYR A 91 -22.02 -12.15 -3.52
N SER A 92 -20.89 -12.84 -3.62
CA SER A 92 -20.71 -13.92 -4.62
C SER A 92 -21.15 -15.32 -4.16
N ALA A 93 -21.68 -15.47 -2.95
CA ALA A 93 -22.19 -16.77 -2.48
C ALA A 93 -23.36 -16.59 -1.51
N GLY A 94 -24.58 -16.43 -2.04
CA GLY A 94 -25.79 -16.56 -1.22
C GLY A 94 -26.89 -15.54 -1.48
N MET A 95 -27.36 -15.39 -2.72
CA MET A 95 -28.74 -14.93 -2.95
C MET A 95 -29.76 -16.09 -2.95
N SER A 96 -29.33 -17.31 -2.57
CA SER A 96 -30.23 -18.44 -2.28
C SER A 96 -29.98 -18.98 -0.88
N SER A 97 -30.57 -18.35 0.12
CA SER A 97 -31.49 -19.00 1.06
C SER A 97 -31.74 -18.05 2.23
N GLY A 98 -33.00 -17.95 2.68
CA GLY A 98 -33.40 -17.24 3.88
C GLY A 98 -32.94 -17.93 5.16
N ALA A 99 -31.67 -18.31 5.26
CA ALA A 99 -31.07 -18.77 6.50
C ALA A 99 -30.66 -17.54 7.32
N LYS A 100 -31.32 -17.37 8.47
CA LYS A 100 -30.91 -16.43 9.52
C LYS A 100 -29.50 -16.81 9.97
N ASP A 101 -28.49 -16.16 9.41
CA ASP A 101 -27.13 -16.25 9.96
C ASP A 101 -27.16 -15.63 11.36
N SER A 102 -26.97 -16.49 12.36
CA SER A 102 -26.80 -16.13 13.76
C SER A 102 -25.68 -15.08 13.92
N PRO A 103 -25.92 -13.94 14.60
CA PRO A 103 -24.88 -12.96 14.90
C PRO A 103 -23.90 -13.43 15.99
N HIS A 104 -24.08 -14.61 16.56
CA HIS A 104 -23.21 -15.16 17.59
C HIS A 104 -22.38 -16.32 17.02
N ALA A 105 -21.07 -16.05 16.82
CA ALA A 105 -19.93 -16.98 16.74
C ALA A 105 -18.92 -16.69 15.62
N ARG A 106 -18.69 -15.43 15.23
CA ARG A 106 -17.41 -15.12 14.55
C ARG A 106 -16.32 -15.12 15.61
N LYS A 107 -15.47 -16.16 15.62
CA LYS A 107 -14.25 -16.17 16.43
C LYS A 107 -13.43 -14.95 16.01
N SER A 108 -13.17 -14.04 16.95
CA SER A 108 -12.20 -12.95 16.79
C SER A 108 -10.95 -13.53 16.15
N GLN A 109 -10.62 -13.07 14.95
CA GLN A 109 -9.43 -13.57 14.27
C GLN A 109 -8.23 -12.98 15.02
N SER A 110 -7.47 -13.83 15.71
CA SER A 110 -6.27 -13.38 16.41
C SER A 110 -5.18 -13.08 15.38
N TYR A 111 -4.88 -11.80 15.22
CA TYR A 111 -3.83 -11.29 14.34
C TYR A 111 -2.51 -11.17 15.10
N SER A 112 -1.90 -12.30 15.46
CA SER A 112 -0.62 -12.33 16.21
C SER A 112 0.56 -11.69 15.46
N TRP A 113 0.44 -11.55 14.14
CA TRP A 113 1.40 -10.89 13.27
C TRP A 113 1.23 -9.36 13.19
N GLY A 114 0.11 -8.81 13.68
CA GLY A 114 -0.20 -7.38 13.57
C GLY A 114 0.92 -6.44 14.05
N PRO A 115 1.61 -6.70 15.18
CA PRO A 115 2.73 -5.89 15.63
C PRO A 115 3.94 -5.86 14.69
N LEU A 116 4.06 -6.80 13.73
CA LEU A 116 5.16 -6.85 12.77
C LEU A 116 4.86 -6.03 11.50
N VAL A 117 3.63 -5.52 11.35
CA VAL A 117 3.20 -4.82 10.14
C VAL A 117 3.60 -3.35 10.20
N HIS A 118 4.38 -2.93 9.21
CA HIS A 118 4.76 -1.54 9.00
C HIS A 118 4.07 -0.93 7.77
N ASN A 119 3.76 -1.77 6.78
CA ASN A 119 3.11 -1.37 5.53
C ASN A 119 1.78 -2.11 5.41
N LEU A 120 0.66 -1.39 5.46
CA LEU A 120 -0.67 -1.97 5.35
C LEU A 120 -1.43 -1.40 4.15
N TRP A 121 -1.86 -2.27 3.25
CA TRP A 121 -2.74 -1.93 2.12
C TRP A 121 -4.09 -2.61 2.30
N THR A 122 -5.18 -1.84 2.37
CA THR A 122 -6.52 -2.36 2.58
C THR A 122 -7.48 -1.95 1.46
N GLU A 123 -7.91 -2.93 0.65
CA GLU A 123 -8.99 -2.79 -0.31
C GLU A 123 -10.24 -3.45 0.28
N SER A 124 -11.00 -2.72 1.07
CA SER A 124 -12.31 -3.20 1.52
C SER A 124 -13.41 -2.58 0.70
N THR A 125 -14.13 -3.43 -0.01
CA THR A 125 -15.25 -3.01 -0.84
C THR A 125 -16.55 -3.22 -0.06
N GLY A 126 -16.90 -2.29 0.83
CA GLY A 126 -18.26 -2.24 1.37
C GLY A 126 -18.41 -1.66 2.79
N ILE A 127 -19.55 -0.98 2.99
CA ILE A 127 -20.02 -0.43 4.27
C ILE A 127 -20.13 -1.52 5.36
N VAL A 128 -20.35 -2.78 4.95
CA VAL A 128 -20.61 -3.95 5.81
C VAL A 128 -19.35 -4.51 6.48
N ASN A 129 -18.16 -4.20 5.97
CA ASN A 129 -16.89 -4.75 6.47
C ASN A 129 -16.19 -3.89 7.54
N ALA A 130 -16.80 -2.76 7.92
CA ALA A 130 -16.26 -1.84 8.92
C ALA A 130 -15.75 -2.50 10.23
N PRO A 131 -16.42 -3.51 10.82
CA PRO A 131 -15.90 -4.14 12.04
C PRO A 131 -14.60 -4.92 11.80
N ILE A 132 -14.48 -5.62 10.67
CA ILE A 132 -13.28 -6.42 10.34
C ILE A 132 -12.10 -5.50 10.04
N GLU A 133 -12.34 -4.39 9.34
CA GLU A 133 -11.31 -3.37 9.13
C GLU A 133 -10.83 -2.77 10.44
N GLY A 134 -11.75 -2.46 11.36
CA GLY A 134 -11.41 -1.95 12.68
C GLY A 134 -10.52 -2.91 13.46
N GLU A 135 -10.87 -4.21 13.48
CA GLU A 135 -10.06 -5.26 14.12
C GLU A 135 -8.66 -5.40 13.48
N LEU A 136 -8.59 -5.41 12.16
CA LEU A 136 -7.33 -5.47 11.42
C LEU A 136 -6.44 -4.27 11.73
N LEU A 137 -7.01 -3.05 11.68
CA LEU A 137 -6.30 -1.82 11.99
C LEU A 137 -5.78 -1.85 13.42
N GLN A 138 -6.61 -2.27 14.39
CA GLN A 138 -6.22 -2.36 15.80
C GLN A 138 -5.09 -3.37 16.04
N ALA A 139 -5.06 -4.47 15.30
CA ALA A 139 -3.96 -5.42 15.40
C ALA A 139 -2.63 -4.85 14.87
N CYS A 140 -2.69 -4.04 13.81
CA CYS A 140 -1.54 -3.46 13.13
C CYS A 140 -1.09 -2.13 13.77
N ARG A 141 -0.55 -2.19 14.99
CA ARG A 141 -0.19 -0.99 15.77
C ARG A 141 1.01 -0.19 15.25
N ASN A 142 1.92 -0.83 14.52
CA ASN A 142 3.20 -0.28 14.09
C ASN A 142 3.20 0.25 12.64
N VAL A 143 2.00 0.46 12.06
CA VAL A 143 1.87 0.90 10.67
C VAL A 143 2.47 2.30 10.49
N GLU A 144 3.37 2.38 9.52
CA GLU A 144 4.06 3.59 9.07
C GLU A 144 3.50 4.08 7.73
N ASN A 145 3.21 3.13 6.83
CA ASN A 145 2.67 3.37 5.51
C ASN A 145 1.30 2.70 5.38
N LEU A 146 0.24 3.50 5.27
CA LEU A 146 -1.14 3.02 5.20
C LEU A 146 -1.75 3.36 3.85
N ALA A 147 -2.20 2.35 3.11
CA ALA A 147 -3.01 2.51 1.92
C ALA A 147 -4.43 1.99 2.18
N LEU A 148 -5.45 2.82 1.93
CA LEU A 148 -6.85 2.44 2.15
C LEU A 148 -7.78 3.09 1.12
N VAL A 149 -8.98 2.51 0.97
CA VAL A 149 -10.08 3.21 0.30
C VAL A 149 -10.57 4.35 1.17
N SER A 150 -10.98 5.47 0.58
CA SER A 150 -11.31 6.70 1.33
C SER A 150 -12.42 6.49 2.36
N ALA A 151 -13.41 5.64 2.03
CA ALA A 151 -14.50 5.30 2.95
C ALA A 151 -14.02 4.65 4.25
N SER A 152 -12.87 3.97 4.26
CA SER A 152 -12.31 3.31 5.45
C SER A 152 -11.64 4.29 6.42
N LEU A 153 -11.46 5.56 6.04
CA LEU A 153 -10.98 6.61 6.96
C LEU A 153 -11.90 6.75 8.18
N ARG A 154 -13.20 6.51 8.00
CA ARG A 154 -14.20 6.56 9.08
C ARG A 154 -13.96 5.49 10.16
N SER A 155 -13.28 4.39 9.83
CA SER A 155 -12.97 3.28 10.74
C SER A 155 -11.75 3.58 11.63
N LEU A 156 -10.88 4.53 11.23
CA LEU A 156 -9.66 4.86 11.98
C LEU A 156 -9.96 5.59 13.29
N ALA A 157 -10.85 6.58 13.29
CA ALA A 157 -11.13 7.37 14.50
C ALA A 157 -11.68 6.50 15.65
N PRO A 158 -12.68 5.63 15.44
CA PRO A 158 -13.12 4.68 16.47
C PRO A 158 -12.01 3.72 16.90
N ALA A 159 -11.16 3.24 15.98
CA ALA A 159 -10.05 2.36 16.32
C ALA A 159 -9.03 3.03 17.26
N VAL A 160 -8.69 4.30 17.00
CA VAL A 160 -7.81 5.10 17.87
C VAL A 160 -8.44 5.32 19.25
N GLN A 161 -9.74 5.65 19.29
CA GLN A 161 -10.45 5.87 20.54
C GLN A 161 -10.52 4.59 21.39
N LEU A 162 -10.86 3.45 20.79
CA LEU A 162 -10.92 2.16 21.47
C LEU A 162 -9.56 1.75 22.04
N GLN A 163 -8.49 1.91 21.27
CA GLN A 163 -7.12 1.65 21.73
C GLN A 163 -6.71 2.57 22.88
N THR A 164 -7.12 3.84 22.84
CA THR A 164 -6.84 4.80 23.91
C THR A 164 -7.56 4.42 25.21
N VAL A 165 -8.79 3.91 25.13
CA VAL A 165 -9.55 3.43 26.30
C VAL A 165 -8.93 2.13 26.85
N ALA A 166 -8.62 1.16 25.99
CA ALA A 166 -8.04 -0.12 26.39
C ALA A 166 -6.73 0.07 27.17
N ARG A 167 -5.81 0.91 26.65
CA ARG A 167 -4.53 1.15 27.31
C ARG A 167 -4.65 1.91 28.64
N ARG A 168 -5.64 2.81 28.78
CA ARG A 168 -5.91 3.46 30.07
C ARG A 168 -6.30 2.44 31.15
N GLN A 169 -7.01 1.39 30.77
CA GLN A 169 -7.36 0.30 31.69
C GLN A 169 -6.12 -0.56 32.04
N GLU A 170 -5.22 -0.78 31.08
CA GLU A 170 -3.95 -1.51 31.31
C GLU A 170 -2.94 -0.72 32.16
N MET A 171 -2.90 0.61 32.06
CA MET A 171 -2.04 1.46 32.90
C MET A 171 -2.38 1.38 34.40
N VAL A 172 -3.63 1.05 34.75
CA VAL A 172 -4.01 0.76 36.15
C VAL A 172 -3.37 -0.55 36.65
N GLY A 173 -2.95 -1.43 35.73
CA GLY A 173 -2.25 -2.69 36.00
C GLY A 173 -0.71 -2.64 35.90
N GLY A 174 -0.12 -1.45 35.68
CA GLY A 174 1.33 -1.23 35.86
C GLY A 174 2.27 -1.64 34.72
N HIS A 175 1.78 -2.01 33.53
CA HIS A 175 2.64 -2.31 32.37
C HIS A 175 2.11 -1.62 31.11
N ALA A 176 2.71 -0.48 30.73
CA ALA A 176 2.38 0.20 29.49
C ALA A 176 3.63 0.34 28.59
N ASP A 177 4.25 -0.78 28.26
CA ASP A 177 5.40 -0.79 27.35
C ASP A 177 4.94 -0.78 25.88
N GLY A 178 5.37 0.22 25.10
CA GLY A 178 5.10 0.35 23.66
C GLY A 178 4.65 1.73 23.16
N ASP A 179 4.85 1.99 21.87
CA ASP A 179 4.41 3.23 21.21
C ASP A 179 2.87 3.33 21.17
N PRO A 180 2.29 4.55 21.18
CA PRO A 180 0.86 4.73 20.94
C PRO A 180 0.42 4.17 19.58
N PHE A 181 -0.82 3.68 19.51
CA PHE A 181 -1.43 3.21 18.27
C PHE A 181 -1.35 4.28 17.17
N LEU A 182 -0.78 3.93 16.01
CA LEU A 182 -0.55 4.83 14.86
C LEU A 182 0.36 6.04 15.15
N ALA A 183 1.12 6.06 16.25
CA ALA A 183 2.14 7.10 16.49
C ALA A 183 3.21 7.13 15.39
N ARG A 184 3.43 5.99 14.73
CA ARG A 184 4.40 5.82 13.65
C ARG A 184 3.84 6.08 12.25
N LEU A 185 2.55 6.34 12.10
CA LEU A 185 1.96 6.62 10.79
C LEU A 185 2.60 7.87 10.18
N ARG A 186 3.22 7.75 9.01
CA ARG A 186 3.88 8.86 8.29
C ARG A 186 3.35 9.04 6.88
N SER A 187 2.90 7.96 6.23
CA SER A 187 2.45 7.98 4.84
C SER A 187 1.04 7.44 4.70
N MET A 188 0.23 8.13 3.92
CA MET A 188 -1.12 7.71 3.54
C MET A 188 -1.28 7.64 2.03
N THR A 189 -1.83 6.54 1.53
CA THR A 189 -2.27 6.39 0.14
C THR A 189 -3.78 6.19 0.10
N LEU A 190 -4.51 7.07 -0.59
CA LEU A 190 -5.93 6.86 -0.84
C LEU A 190 -6.15 6.19 -2.18
N ILE A 191 -6.75 5.00 -2.14
CA ILE A 191 -6.96 4.13 -3.29
C ILE A 191 -8.07 4.65 -4.19
N THR A 192 -9.13 5.21 -3.59
CA THR A 192 -10.29 5.78 -4.29
C THR A 192 -10.32 7.30 -4.14
N HIS A 193 -11.15 7.99 -4.93
CA HIS A 193 -11.43 9.40 -4.72
C HIS A 193 -11.85 9.70 -3.27
N THR A 194 -11.62 10.94 -2.83
CA THR A 194 -11.95 11.37 -1.48
C THR A 194 -12.72 12.68 -1.44
N THR A 195 -13.47 12.88 -0.38
CA THR A 195 -14.24 14.11 -0.14
C THR A 195 -13.97 14.67 1.25
N ARG A 196 -14.29 15.96 1.45
CA ARG A 196 -14.13 16.63 2.76
C ARG A 196 -14.85 15.89 3.89
N TYR A 197 -15.98 15.24 3.61
CA TYR A 197 -16.79 14.53 4.60
C TYR A 197 -16.09 13.31 5.21
N GLU A 198 -15.25 12.60 4.45
CA GLU A 198 -14.55 11.42 4.94
C GLU A 198 -13.42 11.79 5.92
N TRP A 199 -12.80 12.94 5.68
CA TRP A 199 -11.70 13.43 6.51
C TRP A 199 -12.16 14.06 7.82
N HIS A 200 -13.40 14.55 7.88
CA HIS A 200 -13.97 15.17 9.07
C HIS A 200 -13.82 14.28 10.32
N PHE A 201 -13.97 12.96 10.18
CA PHE A 201 -13.85 12.01 11.30
C PHE A 201 -12.45 11.99 11.94
N LEU A 202 -11.42 12.39 11.21
CA LEU A 202 -10.03 12.39 11.70
C LEU A 202 -9.60 13.74 12.28
N VAL A 203 -10.37 14.81 12.01
CA VAL A 203 -10.05 16.15 12.51
C VAL A 203 -10.14 16.17 14.03
N GLY A 204 -9.05 16.55 14.68
CA GLY A 204 -8.97 16.63 16.14
C GLY A 204 -8.83 15.27 16.86
N VAL A 205 -8.72 14.16 16.13
CA VAL A 205 -8.43 12.85 16.74
C VAL A 205 -7.05 12.90 17.38
N ARG A 206 -7.02 12.68 18.70
CA ARG A 206 -5.79 12.64 19.49
C ARG A 206 -5.35 11.22 19.75
N LEU A 207 -4.04 11.00 19.65
CA LEU A 207 -3.38 9.79 20.08
C LEU A 207 -3.19 9.80 21.61
N GLN A 208 -2.69 8.68 22.14
CA GLN A 208 -2.54 8.49 23.58
C GLN A 208 -1.51 9.45 24.20
N ASP A 209 -0.52 9.88 23.42
CA ASP A 209 0.49 10.88 23.81
C ASP A 209 -0.03 12.33 23.72
N GLY A 210 -1.29 12.52 23.32
CA GLY A 210 -1.92 13.84 23.14
C GLY A 210 -1.63 14.49 21.79
N SER A 211 -0.76 13.91 20.96
CA SER A 211 -0.53 14.37 19.58
C SER A 211 -1.77 14.14 18.71
N GLN A 212 -1.92 14.91 17.63
CA GLN A 212 -3.02 14.72 16.69
C GLN A 212 -2.60 13.74 15.59
N LEU A 213 -3.45 12.76 15.28
CA LEU A 213 -3.16 11.72 14.28
C LEU A 213 -2.68 12.32 12.94
N LEU A 214 -3.40 13.33 12.45
CA LEU A 214 -3.12 13.97 11.15
C LEU A 214 -1.80 14.77 11.13
N HIS A 215 -1.26 15.18 12.29
CA HIS A 215 0.02 15.89 12.35
C HIS A 215 1.21 14.96 12.08
N ASN A 216 1.02 13.64 12.23
CA ASN A 216 2.09 12.67 12.00
C ASN A 216 2.29 12.36 10.51
N VAL A 217 1.30 12.66 9.67
CA VAL A 217 1.32 12.37 8.23
C VAL A 217 2.17 13.40 7.50
N THR A 218 3.23 12.93 6.86
CA THR A 218 4.19 13.74 6.09
C THR A 218 4.12 13.48 4.59
N HIS A 219 3.54 12.34 4.18
CA HIS A 219 3.38 11.93 2.79
C HIS A 219 1.92 11.55 2.50
N LEU A 220 1.36 12.10 1.43
CA LEU A 220 0.03 11.75 0.95
C LEU A 220 0.07 11.42 -0.54
N ARG A 221 -0.47 10.27 -0.93
CA ARG A 221 -0.66 9.88 -2.33
C ARG A 221 -2.14 9.65 -2.61
N LEU A 222 -2.70 10.35 -3.59
CA LEU A 222 -4.04 10.09 -4.11
C LEU A 222 -3.90 9.28 -5.40
N LEU A 223 -4.63 8.16 -5.52
CA LEU A 223 -4.62 7.34 -6.74
C LEU A 223 -5.76 7.67 -7.70
N ASP A 224 -6.85 8.24 -7.18
CA ASP A 224 -8.05 8.59 -7.92
C ASP A 224 -8.57 9.96 -7.47
N MET A 225 -8.84 10.85 -8.43
CA MET A 225 -9.52 12.13 -8.18
C MET A 225 -10.66 12.38 -9.20
N THR A 226 -11.14 11.32 -9.85
CA THR A 226 -12.10 11.41 -10.96
C THR A 226 -13.45 12.01 -10.56
N VAL A 227 -13.89 11.73 -9.32
CA VAL A 227 -15.17 12.23 -8.78
C VAL A 227 -15.01 13.57 -8.05
N SER A 228 -13.84 13.83 -7.46
CA SER A 228 -13.61 15.02 -6.67
C SER A 228 -12.16 15.49 -6.79
N SER A 229 -11.99 16.78 -7.06
CA SER A 229 -10.68 17.43 -7.06
C SER A 229 -10.21 17.86 -5.66
N PHE A 230 -10.93 17.45 -4.61
CA PHE A 230 -10.57 17.76 -3.23
C PHE A 230 -9.24 17.11 -2.84
N SER A 231 -8.33 17.93 -2.31
CA SER A 231 -7.09 17.48 -1.68
C SER A 231 -7.10 17.92 -0.22
N PRO A 232 -6.90 17.02 0.75
CA PRO A 232 -6.97 17.29 2.19
C PRO A 232 -5.67 17.90 2.74
N HIS A 233 -4.81 18.47 1.89
CA HIS A 233 -3.52 19.06 2.28
C HIS A 233 -3.67 20.07 3.43
N ASN A 234 -4.75 20.85 3.43
CA ASN A 234 -5.03 21.84 4.48
C ASN A 234 -5.33 21.22 5.88
N LEU A 235 -5.60 19.91 5.95
CA LEU A 235 -5.82 19.17 7.20
C LEU A 235 -4.54 18.50 7.72
N LEU A 236 -3.45 18.56 6.93
CA LEU A 236 -2.20 17.84 7.17
C LEU A 236 -1.05 18.86 7.35
N PRO A 237 -0.90 19.48 8.53
CA PRO A 237 0.00 20.63 8.71
C PRO A 237 1.48 20.31 8.46
N ASN A 238 1.89 19.06 8.69
CA ASN A 238 3.27 18.59 8.49
C ASN A 238 3.47 17.88 7.14
N LEU A 239 2.52 18.02 6.20
CA LEU A 239 2.63 17.41 4.89
C LEU A 239 3.81 17.99 4.10
N THR A 240 4.76 17.14 3.76
CA THR A 240 5.96 17.49 2.99
C THR A 240 5.90 17.02 1.54
N HIS A 241 5.23 15.89 1.29
CA HIS A 241 5.13 15.27 -0.02
C HIS A 241 3.68 14.97 -0.37
N LEU A 242 3.24 15.41 -1.55
CA LEU A 242 1.88 15.21 -2.06
C LEU A 242 1.93 14.65 -3.48
N ALA A 243 1.26 13.54 -3.73
CA ALA A 243 1.13 12.95 -5.07
C ALA A 243 -0.34 12.97 -5.52
N LEU A 244 -0.57 13.45 -6.74
CA LEU A 244 -1.90 13.66 -7.32
C LEU A 244 -2.00 13.03 -8.72
N PRO A 245 -3.09 12.32 -9.05
CA PRO A 245 -3.33 11.76 -10.37
C PRO A 245 -3.74 12.89 -11.32
N TYR A 246 -2.77 13.36 -12.09
CA TYR A 246 -2.87 14.62 -12.82
C TYR A 246 -4.01 14.65 -13.83
N LEU A 247 -4.20 13.55 -14.55
CA LEU A 247 -5.22 13.45 -15.61
C LEU A 247 -6.64 13.52 -15.04
N ASP A 248 -6.83 13.13 -13.77
CA ASP A 248 -8.13 13.13 -13.11
C ASP A 248 -8.54 14.53 -12.64
N LEU A 249 -7.59 15.46 -12.54
CA LEU A 249 -7.88 16.87 -12.26
C LEU A 249 -8.65 17.52 -13.42
N GLY A 250 -8.72 16.90 -14.59
CA GLY A 250 -9.45 17.39 -15.75
C GLY A 250 -8.73 18.51 -16.52
N ASN A 251 -9.39 19.00 -17.58
CA ASN A 251 -8.84 20.04 -18.45
C ASN A 251 -9.28 21.43 -17.98
N ASP A 252 -8.35 22.39 -18.06
CA ASP A 252 -8.67 23.82 -18.02
C ASP A 252 -8.70 24.32 -19.47
N PHE A 253 -9.91 24.58 -19.98
CA PHE A 253 -10.10 25.09 -21.35
C PHE A 253 -9.52 26.49 -21.56
N LYS A 254 -9.11 27.18 -20.48
CA LYS A 254 -8.43 28.48 -20.54
C LYS A 254 -6.92 28.39 -20.80
N GLN A 255 -6.40 27.18 -21.11
CA GLN A 255 -5.09 26.89 -21.73
C GLN A 255 -3.81 27.32 -21.01
N GLU A 256 -3.86 28.12 -19.93
CA GLU A 256 -2.64 28.71 -19.37
C GLU A 256 -2.22 28.18 -17.99
N SER A 257 -3.01 27.33 -17.32
CA SER A 257 -2.67 26.90 -15.96
C SER A 257 -2.60 25.37 -15.81
N LEU A 258 -1.48 24.85 -15.28
CA LEU A 258 -1.49 23.50 -14.70
C LEU A 258 -2.55 23.47 -13.60
N ARG A 259 -3.63 22.72 -13.84
CA ARG A 259 -4.69 22.58 -12.85
C ARG A 259 -4.14 21.87 -11.60
N LEU A 260 -4.30 22.53 -10.47
CA LEU A 260 -3.95 22.03 -9.15
C LEU A 260 -5.15 22.33 -8.22
N PRO A 261 -5.43 21.47 -7.24
CA PRO A 261 -6.36 21.81 -6.18
C PRO A 261 -5.97 23.14 -5.50
N PRO A 262 -6.96 23.96 -5.10
CA PRO A 262 -6.71 25.28 -4.52
C PRO A 262 -5.96 25.16 -3.19
N GLY A 263 -5.04 26.08 -2.90
CA GLY A 263 -4.31 26.12 -1.63
C GLY A 263 -3.05 25.27 -1.56
N ILE A 264 -2.78 24.42 -2.57
CA ILE A 264 -1.65 23.50 -2.54
C ILE A 264 -0.32 24.24 -2.60
N LEU A 265 -0.19 25.23 -3.47
CA LEU A 265 1.08 25.97 -3.61
C LEU A 265 1.33 26.87 -2.39
N GLU A 266 0.27 27.27 -1.70
CA GLU A 266 0.31 28.07 -0.48
C GLU A 266 0.69 27.24 0.77
N HIS A 267 0.68 25.90 0.67
CA HIS A 267 1.01 25.03 1.80
C HIS A 267 2.50 25.11 2.14
N ARG A 268 2.82 25.64 3.34
CA ARG A 268 4.18 26.03 3.74
C ARG A 268 5.16 24.87 3.90
N SER A 269 4.70 23.73 4.39
CA SER A 269 5.55 22.56 4.65
C SER A 269 5.75 21.67 3.42
N LEU A 270 4.99 21.88 2.34
CA LEU A 270 5.14 21.09 1.12
C LEU A 270 6.47 21.40 0.44
N ARG A 271 7.26 20.35 0.23
CA ARG A 271 8.58 20.36 -0.42
C ARG A 271 8.51 19.72 -1.80
N MET A 272 7.63 18.75 -2.00
CA MET A 272 7.49 18.03 -3.26
C MET A 272 6.02 17.75 -3.57
N ILE A 273 5.61 18.12 -4.78
CA ILE A 273 4.28 17.85 -5.33
C ILE A 273 4.48 17.03 -6.60
N VAL A 274 4.13 15.75 -6.57
CA VAL A 274 4.27 14.83 -7.69
C VAL A 274 2.95 14.71 -8.44
N LEU A 275 2.95 15.13 -9.69
CA LEU A 275 1.86 14.91 -10.63
C LEU A 275 2.08 13.55 -11.30
N THR A 276 1.30 12.55 -10.90
CA THR A 276 1.35 11.22 -11.49
C THR A 276 0.50 11.19 -12.75
N VAL A 277 1.07 10.64 -13.82
CA VAL A 277 0.40 10.48 -15.11
C VAL A 277 0.37 8.99 -15.41
N ALA A 278 -0.82 8.39 -15.37
CA ALA A 278 -0.98 6.98 -15.72
C ALA A 278 -0.63 6.77 -17.20
N GLU A 279 0.39 5.95 -17.48
CA GLU A 279 0.92 5.76 -18.84
C GLU A 279 -0.13 5.25 -19.82
N GLY A 280 -0.97 4.30 -19.37
CA GLY A 280 -2.08 3.80 -20.18
C GLY A 280 -3.06 4.91 -20.58
N LYS A 281 -3.47 5.78 -19.65
CA LYS A 281 -4.38 6.91 -19.93
C LYS A 281 -3.71 7.93 -20.86
N TRP A 282 -2.42 8.20 -20.67
CA TRP A 282 -1.65 9.14 -21.48
C TRP A 282 -1.54 8.72 -22.95
N LEU A 283 -1.32 7.44 -23.19
CA LEU A 283 -1.17 6.88 -24.53
C LEU A 283 -2.52 6.71 -25.23
N THR A 284 -3.56 6.26 -24.52
CA THR A 284 -4.85 5.89 -25.11
C THR A 284 -5.82 7.06 -25.31
N ASN A 285 -5.58 8.21 -24.67
CA ASN A 285 -6.49 9.33 -24.74
C ASN A 285 -5.78 10.61 -25.24
N PRO A 286 -5.76 10.83 -26.56
CA PRO A 286 -5.13 12.01 -27.16
C PRO A 286 -5.77 13.34 -26.75
N TRP A 287 -7.03 13.33 -26.27
CA TRP A 287 -7.73 14.55 -25.85
C TRP A 287 -7.01 15.29 -24.73
N TYR A 288 -6.27 14.59 -23.86
CA TYR A 288 -5.45 15.23 -22.83
C TYR A 288 -4.33 16.09 -23.41
N GLN A 289 -3.93 15.82 -24.64
CA GLN A 289 -2.84 16.50 -25.32
C GLN A 289 -3.37 17.56 -26.30
N ILE A 290 -4.41 17.23 -27.08
CA ILE A 290 -5.04 18.16 -28.04
C ILE A 290 -5.59 19.40 -27.32
N ALA A 291 -6.28 19.24 -26.20
CA ALA A 291 -6.90 20.36 -25.47
C ALA A 291 -5.88 21.38 -24.93
N ARG A 292 -4.60 21.02 -24.84
CA ARG A 292 -3.52 21.84 -24.27
C ARG A 292 -2.61 22.46 -25.31
N TYR A 293 -2.61 21.92 -26.53
CA TYR A 293 -1.78 22.39 -27.63
C TYR A 293 -2.61 22.54 -28.91
N PRO A 294 -3.68 23.34 -28.91
CA PRO A 294 -4.48 23.56 -30.10
C PRO A 294 -3.59 24.12 -31.23
N GLY A 295 -3.67 23.50 -32.41
CA GLY A 295 -2.92 23.93 -33.59
C GLY A 295 -1.44 23.50 -33.63
N LYS A 296 -0.94 22.72 -32.66
CA LYS A 296 0.36 22.03 -32.79
C LYS A 296 0.12 20.56 -33.10
N ASP A 297 0.85 20.04 -34.09
CA ASP A 297 0.91 18.61 -34.38
C ASP A 297 1.49 17.87 -33.17
N VAL A 298 0.62 17.29 -32.36
CA VAL A 298 0.97 16.47 -31.20
C VAL A 298 1.28 15.06 -31.69
N THR A 299 2.41 14.88 -32.37
CA THR A 299 2.77 13.57 -32.95
C THR A 299 3.52 12.65 -31.99
N SER A 300 4.12 13.20 -30.93
CA SER A 300 4.96 12.46 -29.98
C SER A 300 4.44 12.53 -28.54
N PRO A 301 3.89 11.43 -27.99
CA PRO A 301 3.51 11.34 -26.57
C PRO A 301 4.67 11.67 -25.62
N LYS A 302 5.89 11.30 -26.00
CA LYS A 302 7.11 11.57 -25.23
C LYS A 302 7.46 13.04 -25.20
N ALA A 303 7.42 13.73 -26.35
CA ALA A 303 7.68 15.17 -26.42
C ALA A 303 6.65 15.95 -25.60
N THR A 304 5.36 15.62 -25.74
CA THR A 304 4.27 16.26 -24.99
C THR A 304 4.41 16.07 -23.49
N PHE A 305 4.84 14.87 -23.06
CA PHE A 305 5.09 14.59 -21.64
C PHE A 305 6.25 15.41 -21.08
N ARG A 306 7.33 15.57 -21.86
CA ARG A 306 8.46 16.44 -21.47
C ARG A 306 8.04 17.89 -21.34
N THR A 307 7.21 18.38 -22.25
CA THR A 307 6.68 19.75 -22.17
C THR A 307 5.82 19.93 -20.92
N LEU A 308 4.99 18.94 -20.56
CA LEU A 308 4.24 18.95 -19.29
C LEU A 308 5.17 19.07 -18.07
N ALA A 309 6.27 18.29 -18.04
CA ALA A 309 7.25 18.36 -16.95
C ALA A 309 7.93 19.74 -16.87
N GLN A 310 8.29 20.31 -18.02
CA GLN A 310 8.88 21.66 -18.09
C GLN A 310 7.89 22.73 -17.61
N TRP A 311 6.62 22.63 -17.99
CA TRP A 311 5.59 23.56 -17.53
C TRP A 311 5.35 23.46 -16.03
N ALA A 312 5.31 22.24 -15.49
CA ALA A 312 5.17 22.02 -14.06
C ALA A 312 6.30 22.72 -13.30
N ARG A 313 7.55 22.51 -13.74
CA ARG A 313 8.72 23.16 -13.17
C ARG A 313 8.69 24.69 -13.29
N LYS A 314 8.25 25.23 -14.43
CA LYS A 314 8.13 26.69 -14.64
C LYS A 314 7.09 27.30 -13.70
N LYS A 315 6.04 26.55 -13.34
CA LYS A 315 4.98 27.03 -12.46
C LYS A 315 5.41 27.09 -10.99
N ASP A 316 6.07 26.04 -10.50
CA ASP A 316 6.61 25.99 -9.13
C ASP A 316 7.74 24.95 -9.09
N ASP A 317 8.88 25.31 -8.47
CA ASP A 317 10.03 24.41 -8.39
C ASP A 317 9.77 23.14 -7.59
N ARG A 318 8.72 23.08 -6.77
CA ARG A 318 8.32 21.90 -6.01
C ARG A 318 7.47 20.93 -6.83
N LEU A 319 7.07 21.28 -8.06
CA LEU A 319 6.28 20.41 -8.92
C LEU A 319 7.17 19.43 -9.71
N TYR A 320 6.81 18.16 -9.64
CA TYR A 320 7.45 17.05 -10.35
C TYR A 320 6.39 16.31 -11.17
N VAL A 321 6.80 15.70 -12.28
CA VAL A 321 5.90 14.92 -13.14
C VAL A 321 6.53 13.56 -13.41
N VAL A 322 5.75 12.51 -13.19
CA VAL A 322 6.22 11.11 -13.33
C VAL A 322 5.15 10.25 -13.98
N LEU A 323 5.59 9.26 -14.75
CA LEU A 323 4.71 8.21 -15.28
C LEU A 323 4.46 7.18 -14.18
N SER A 324 3.26 7.22 -13.60
CA SER A 324 2.86 6.31 -12.54
C SER A 324 1.33 6.17 -12.52
N PRO A 325 0.79 4.93 -12.53
CA PRO A 325 1.52 3.69 -12.77
C PRO A 325 2.00 3.58 -14.23
N ARG A 326 3.03 2.74 -14.45
CA ARG A 326 3.46 2.31 -15.79
C ARG A 326 2.43 1.35 -16.41
N LEU A 327 2.45 1.22 -17.73
CA LEU A 327 1.51 0.35 -18.46
C LEU A 327 1.64 -1.11 -17.96
N GLY A 328 0.51 -1.70 -17.57
CA GLY A 328 0.45 -3.07 -17.05
C GLY A 328 0.91 -3.24 -15.59
N VAL A 329 1.28 -2.16 -14.90
CA VAL A 329 1.65 -2.18 -13.49
C VAL A 329 0.47 -1.74 -12.62
N ASP A 330 0.08 -2.60 -11.68
CA ASP A 330 -0.94 -2.28 -10.67
C ASP A 330 -0.36 -1.30 -9.62
N PRO A 331 -1.05 -0.20 -9.25
CA PRO A 331 -0.58 0.71 -8.21
C PRO A 331 -0.26 0.04 -6.88
N CYS A 332 -0.98 -1.02 -6.51
CA CYS A 332 -0.67 -1.81 -5.31
C CYS A 332 0.70 -2.47 -5.41
N LYS A 333 1.07 -2.97 -6.59
CA LYS A 333 2.38 -3.58 -6.82
C LYS A 333 3.49 -2.55 -6.73
N GLU A 334 3.35 -1.40 -7.39
CA GLU A 334 4.33 -0.31 -7.28
C GLU A 334 4.52 0.16 -5.83
N TRP A 335 3.42 0.26 -5.08
CA TRP A 335 3.47 0.62 -3.66
C TRP A 335 4.18 -0.45 -2.81
N MET A 336 3.92 -1.73 -3.09
CA MET A 336 4.54 -2.87 -2.40
C MET A 336 6.03 -2.98 -2.70
N ASP A 337 6.43 -2.77 -3.95
CA ASP A 337 7.83 -2.80 -4.37
C ASP A 337 8.63 -1.70 -3.62
N ALA A 338 8.06 -0.50 -3.48
CA ALA A 338 8.64 0.57 -2.66
C ALA A 338 8.72 0.20 -1.17
N ALA A 339 7.68 -0.45 -0.63
CA ALA A 339 7.66 -0.93 0.75
C ALA A 339 8.74 -1.99 1.05
N HIS A 340 9.20 -2.73 0.04
CA HIS A 340 10.27 -3.72 0.12
C HIS A 340 11.67 -3.17 -0.21
N GLY A 341 11.84 -1.85 -0.21
CA GLY A 341 13.12 -1.19 -0.45
C GLY A 341 13.43 -0.90 -1.93
N GLY A 342 12.47 -1.11 -2.82
CA GLY A 342 12.51 -0.55 -4.16
C GLY A 342 12.38 0.98 -4.16
N PRO A 343 12.64 1.64 -5.30
CA PRO A 343 12.56 3.09 -5.38
C PRO A 343 11.12 3.56 -5.16
N SER A 344 10.94 4.47 -4.22
CA SER A 344 9.66 5.11 -3.95
C SER A 344 9.25 6.05 -5.09
N LEU A 345 7.95 6.36 -5.19
CA LEU A 345 7.43 7.34 -6.16
C LEU A 345 8.18 8.69 -6.09
N TRP A 346 8.55 9.11 -4.88
CA TRP A 346 9.26 10.37 -4.62
C TRP A 346 10.68 10.33 -5.16
N GLU A 347 11.40 9.22 -4.95
CA GLU A 347 12.75 9.01 -5.50
C GLU A 347 12.72 8.90 -7.02
N VAL A 348 11.76 8.16 -7.58
CA VAL A 348 11.58 8.09 -9.04
C VAL A 348 11.33 9.47 -9.63
N ALA A 349 10.48 10.29 -8.99
CA ALA A 349 10.22 11.65 -9.42
C ALA A 349 11.47 12.55 -9.34
N ALA A 350 12.24 12.45 -8.24
CA ALA A 350 13.47 13.21 -8.04
C ALA A 350 14.55 12.81 -9.06
N GLN A 351 14.74 11.51 -9.28
CA GLN A 351 15.68 10.96 -10.26
C GLN A 351 15.30 11.37 -11.68
N ALA A 352 14.03 11.24 -12.06
CA ALA A 352 13.55 11.65 -13.37
C ALA A 352 13.84 13.11 -13.69
N ARG A 353 13.77 13.98 -12.68
CA ARG A 353 14.14 15.39 -12.78
C ARG A 353 15.65 15.59 -12.88
N ALA A 354 16.44 14.96 -12.02
CA ALA A 354 17.90 15.10 -12.00
C ALA A 354 18.53 14.67 -13.33
N GLU A 355 18.09 13.52 -13.86
CA GLU A 355 18.59 12.94 -15.11
C GLU A 355 17.94 13.52 -16.37
N HIS A 356 16.94 14.41 -16.21
CA HIS A 356 16.10 14.89 -17.31
C HIS A 356 15.47 13.73 -18.12
N SER A 357 15.22 12.59 -17.45
CA SER A 357 14.71 11.35 -18.05
C SER A 357 13.17 11.31 -18.11
N HIS A 358 12.52 12.48 -18.04
CA HIS A 358 11.07 12.59 -18.22
C HIS A 358 10.63 11.99 -19.57
N GLY A 359 9.62 11.12 -19.51
CA GLY A 359 9.07 10.44 -20.68
C GLY A 359 9.91 9.25 -21.16
N SER A 360 10.94 8.83 -20.43
CA SER A 360 11.67 7.60 -20.75
C SER A 360 10.73 6.39 -20.83
N GLY A 361 10.84 5.64 -21.92
CA GLY A 361 9.97 4.50 -22.25
C GLY A 361 8.68 4.85 -22.98
N LEU A 362 8.33 6.14 -23.16
CA LEU A 362 7.22 6.52 -24.05
C LEU A 362 7.66 6.45 -25.52
N PRO A 363 6.76 6.09 -26.44
CA PRO A 363 7.06 6.06 -27.86
C PRO A 363 7.17 7.48 -28.45
N GLU A 364 7.95 7.62 -29.52
CA GLU A 364 8.09 8.88 -30.27
C GLU A 364 6.89 9.17 -31.18
N THR A 365 6.08 8.16 -31.47
CA THR A 365 4.85 8.26 -32.25
C THR A 365 3.76 7.45 -31.58
N TYR A 366 2.50 7.86 -31.78
CA TYR A 366 1.38 7.09 -31.24
C TYR A 366 1.30 5.69 -31.88
N PRO A 367 0.88 4.66 -31.11
CA PRO A 367 0.61 3.35 -31.66
C PRO A 367 -0.42 3.44 -32.81
N LYS A 368 -0.10 2.83 -33.96
CA LYS A 368 -1.01 2.77 -35.12
C LYS A 368 -2.34 2.12 -34.71
N GLY A 369 -3.45 2.81 -34.96
CA GLY A 369 -4.80 2.35 -34.63
C GLY A 369 -5.56 3.24 -33.64
N MET A 370 -4.87 4.18 -32.98
CA MET A 370 -5.52 5.26 -32.23
C MET A 370 -5.89 6.38 -33.20
N ARG A 371 -7.17 6.46 -33.58
CA ARG A 371 -7.69 7.62 -34.33
C ARG A 371 -7.74 8.81 -33.38
N LEU A 372 -7.04 9.89 -33.76
CA LEU A 372 -7.13 11.21 -33.14
C LEU A 372 -8.56 11.77 -33.24
#